data_AF-E1ZWG6-F1
#
_entry.id   AF-E1ZWG6-F1
#
_cell.length_a   1.000
_cell.length_b   1.000
_cell.length_c   1.000
_cell.angle_alpha   90.00
_cell.angle_beta   90.00
_cell.angle_gamma   90.00
#
_symmetry.space_group_name_H-M   'P 1'
#
loop_
_entity.id
_entity.type
_entity.pdbx_description
1 polymer ?
#
loop_
_entity_poly.entity_id
_entity_poly.type
_entity_poly.pdbx_seq_one_letter_code
_entity_poly.pdbx_strand_id
1 'polypeptide(L)'
;RGRIIGQWQAGRTVAQIAAAIPCSEKTVRRWIQRFTKGGDHALRDHRRNNRGPRKTRTEEDKRIIAAIVEQPFGTVQEAVNAANVQVSERTARRRLNEAG
;
A
#
# COMPACT_ATOMS: atom_id res chain seq x y z
N ARG A 1 14.17 -3.08 8.52
CA ARG A 1 15.12 -2.76 7.43
C ARG A 1 16.02 -1.61 7.86
N GLY A 2 15.53 -0.37 7.94
CA GLY A 2 16.32 0.77 8.47
C GLY A 2 16.93 0.50 9.85
N ARG A 3 16.16 -0.08 10.79
CA ARG A 3 16.69 -0.50 12.11
C ARG A 3 17.85 -1.52 12.04
N ILE A 4 17.85 -2.43 11.06
CA ILE A 4 18.95 -3.41 10.88
C ILE A 4 20.21 -2.68 10.44
N ILE A 5 20.07 -1.76 9.47
CA ILE A 5 21.21 -1.00 8.92
C ILE A 5 21.78 -0.03 9.94
N GLY A 6 20.93 0.70 10.68
CA GLY A 6 21.40 1.61 11.73
C GLY A 6 22.19 0.90 12.83
N GLN A 7 21.78 -0.31 13.23
CA GLN A 7 22.53 -1.11 14.21
C GLN A 7 23.86 -1.65 13.64
N TRP A 8 23.88 -2.02 12.36
CA TRP A 8 25.10 -2.44 11.67
C TRP A 8 26.10 -1.27 11.51
N GLN A 9 25.62 -0.08 11.15
CA GLN A 9 26.44 1.14 11.06
C GLN A 9 26.98 1.55 12.44
N ALA A 10 26.25 1.26 13.52
CA ALA A 10 26.73 1.41 14.89
C ALA A 10 27.74 0.31 15.34
N GLY A 11 28.20 -0.55 14.42
CA GLY A 11 29.23 -1.56 14.67
C GLY A 11 28.73 -2.85 15.31
N ARG A 12 27.42 -3.08 15.44
CA ARG A 12 26.90 -4.32 16.03
C ARG A 12 27.10 -5.52 15.11
N THR A 13 27.32 -6.69 15.72
CA THR A 13 27.48 -7.95 14.97
C THR A 13 26.13 -8.46 14.45
N VAL A 14 26.17 -9.30 13.41
CA VAL A 14 24.96 -9.90 12.82
C VAL A 14 24.11 -10.65 13.85
N ALA A 15 24.75 -11.40 14.75
CA ALA A 15 24.08 -12.14 15.82
C ALA A 15 23.38 -11.19 16.82
N GLN A 16 24.05 -10.10 17.23
CA GLN A 16 23.46 -9.09 18.12
C GLN A 16 22.25 -8.40 17.48
N ILE A 17 22.33 -8.10 16.18
CA ILE A 17 21.23 -7.47 15.45
C ILE A 17 20.05 -8.43 15.30
N ALA A 18 20.31 -9.71 15.02
CA ALA A 18 19.29 -10.76 14.90
C ALA A 18 18.56 -11.01 16.23
N ALA A 19 19.28 -10.95 17.35
CA ALA A 19 18.68 -11.03 18.69
C ALA A 19 17.86 -9.78 19.05
N ALA A 20 18.37 -8.58 18.74
CA ALA A 20 17.69 -7.32 19.04
C ALA A 20 16.48 -7.03 18.15
N ILE A 21 16.51 -7.48 16.90
CA ILE A 21 15.41 -7.38 15.93
C ILE A 21 15.09 -8.83 15.56
N PRO A 22 14.17 -9.51 16.30
CA PRO A 22 13.98 -10.96 16.26
C PRO A 22 13.71 -11.44 14.83
N CYS A 23 14.79 -11.79 14.13
CA CYS A 23 14.81 -12.22 12.75
C CYS A 23 16.08 -13.05 12.53
N SER A 24 16.10 -13.84 11.46
CA SER A 24 17.26 -14.70 11.19
C SER A 24 18.50 -13.88 10.80
N GLU A 25 19.69 -14.37 11.16
CA GLU A 25 20.96 -13.79 10.68
C GLU A 25 21.01 -13.67 9.15
N LYS A 26 20.45 -14.66 8.43
CA LYS A 26 20.31 -14.64 6.97
C LYS A 26 19.58 -13.39 6.49
N THR A 27 18.54 -12.97 7.22
CA THR A 27 17.79 -11.74 6.93
C THR A 27 18.63 -10.50 7.17
N VAL A 28 19.38 -10.45 8.27
CA VAL A 28 20.31 -9.36 8.58
C VAL A 28 21.37 -9.22 7.47
N ARG A 29 22.06 -10.31 7.12
CA ARG A 29 23.09 -10.33 6.05
C ARG A 29 22.51 -9.89 4.71
N ARG A 30 21.31 -10.36 4.36
CA ARG A 30 20.61 -9.96 3.12
C ARG A 30 20.38 -8.44 3.08
N TRP A 31 19.92 -7.85 4.18
CA TRP A 31 19.65 -6.41 4.22
C TRP A 31 20.94 -5.59 4.17
N ILE A 32 22.00 -6.00 4.88
CA ILE A 32 23.32 -5.38 4.80
C ILE A 32 23.84 -5.43 3.35
N GLN A 33 23.84 -6.61 2.72
CA GLN A 33 24.29 -6.76 1.33
C GLN A 33 23.48 -5.91 0.35
N ARG A 34 22.17 -5.79 0.57
CA ARG A 34 21.30 -4.97 -0.28
C ARG A 34 21.58 -3.48 -0.09
N PHE A 35 21.87 -3.05 1.13
CA PHE A 35 22.28 -1.68 1.43
C PHE A 35 23.65 -1.36 0.85
N THR A 36 24.65 -2.23 1.01
CA THR A 36 26.00 -1.99 0.47
C THR A 36 26.01 -1.88 -1.06
N LYS A 37 25.12 -2.60 -1.75
CA LYS A 37 24.99 -2.55 -3.21
C LYS A 37 24.21 -1.35 -3.75
N GLY A 38 23.27 -0.80 -3.00
CA GLY A 38 22.30 0.18 -3.55
C GLY A 38 21.83 1.27 -2.60
N GLY A 39 22.51 1.45 -1.47
CA GLY A 39 22.23 2.46 -0.46
C GLY A 39 20.80 2.41 0.09
N ASP A 40 20.33 3.55 0.59
CA ASP A 40 19.01 3.69 1.20
C ASP A 40 17.85 3.42 0.23
N HIS A 41 18.03 3.76 -1.05
CA HIS A 41 17.01 3.50 -2.08
C HIS A 41 16.70 2.01 -2.21
N ALA A 42 17.71 1.15 -2.06
CA ALA A 42 17.53 -0.30 -2.10
C ALA A 42 16.74 -0.86 -0.90
N LEU A 43 16.56 -0.11 0.18
CA LEU A 43 15.78 -0.52 1.35
C LEU A 43 14.27 -0.23 1.22
N ARG A 44 13.88 0.59 0.24
CA ARG A 44 12.48 1.01 0.03
C ARG A 44 11.56 -0.20 -0.14
N ASP A 45 10.38 -0.13 0.45
CA ASP A 45 9.37 -1.18 0.34
C ASP A 45 8.48 -0.96 -0.88
N HIS A 46 8.76 -1.71 -1.95
CA HIS A 46 8.00 -1.63 -3.19
C HIS A 46 6.63 -2.32 -3.12
N ARG A 47 6.30 -3.05 -2.04
CA ARG A 47 5.01 -3.75 -1.93
C ARG A 47 3.80 -2.81 -2.03
N ARG A 48 3.94 -1.54 -1.63
CA ARG A 48 2.86 -0.54 -1.80
C ARG A 48 2.54 -0.32 -3.28
N ASN A 49 3.53 -0.49 -4.15
CA ASN A 49 3.42 -0.35 -5.59
C ASN A 49 3.06 -1.68 -6.29
N ASN A 50 2.97 -2.80 -5.55
CA ASN A 50 2.46 -4.07 -6.09
C ASN A 50 0.93 -4.10 -6.19
N ARG A 51 0.23 -2.99 -5.95
CA ARG A 51 -1.21 -2.89 -6.22
C ARG A 51 -1.37 -2.68 -7.71
N GLY A 52 -2.16 -3.54 -8.36
CA GLY A 52 -2.55 -3.35 -9.75
C GLY A 52 -3.20 -1.97 -9.97
N PRO A 53 -3.21 -1.47 -11.21
CA PRO A 53 -3.77 -0.16 -11.52
C PRO A 53 -5.23 -0.06 -11.09
N ARG A 54 -5.67 1.17 -10.77
CA ARG A 54 -7.07 1.45 -10.47
C ARG A 54 -7.93 1.10 -11.69
N LYS A 55 -9.07 0.45 -11.43
CA LYS A 55 -10.08 0.16 -12.47
C LYS A 55 -10.96 1.37 -12.81
N THR A 56 -11.00 2.39 -11.94
CA THR A 56 -11.77 3.62 -12.14
C THR A 56 -10.85 4.82 -12.34
N ARG A 57 -11.33 5.76 -13.14
CA ARG A 57 -10.80 7.11 -13.35
C ARG A 57 -11.40 8.08 -12.32
N THR A 58 -10.74 9.21 -12.11
CA THR A 58 -11.22 10.26 -11.19
C THR A 58 -12.64 10.74 -11.52
N GLU A 59 -12.98 10.88 -12.81
CA GLU A 59 -14.32 11.31 -13.24
C GLU A 59 -15.40 10.25 -13.00
N GLU A 60 -15.04 8.97 -12.99
CA GLU A 60 -15.97 7.89 -12.64
C GLU A 60 -16.20 7.86 -11.13
N ASP A 61 -15.14 8.06 -10.34
CA ASP A 61 -15.25 8.18 -8.88
C ASP A 61 -16.17 9.35 -8.50
N LYS A 62 -16.04 10.51 -9.16
CA LYS A 62 -16.93 11.67 -8.96
C LYS A 62 -18.39 11.38 -9.31
N ARG A 63 -18.65 10.68 -10.41
CA ARG A 63 -20.02 10.30 -10.81
C ARG A 63 -20.67 9.37 -9.80
N ILE A 64 -19.92 8.40 -9.26
CA ILE A 64 -20.42 7.50 -8.19
C ILE A 64 -20.77 8.32 -6.93
N ILE A 65 -19.92 9.27 -6.54
CA ILE A 65 -20.17 10.11 -5.37
C ILE A 65 -21.41 10.99 -5.59
N ALA A 66 -21.52 11.63 -6.75
CA ALA A 66 -22.68 12.47 -7.09
C ALA A 66 -24.00 11.68 -7.06
N ALA A 67 -24.01 10.47 -7.62
CA ALA A 67 -25.20 9.61 -7.61
C ALA A 67 -25.67 9.23 -6.19
N ILE A 68 -24.74 9.00 -5.25
CA ILE A 68 -25.08 8.78 -3.83
C ILE A 68 -25.64 10.05 -3.18
N VAL A 69 -25.09 11.22 -3.50
CA VAL A 69 -25.59 12.50 -2.98
C VAL A 69 -27.02 12.78 -3.47
N GLU A 70 -27.31 12.45 -4.73
CA GLU A 70 -28.65 12.58 -5.32
C GLU A 70 -29.65 11.55 -4.76
N GLN A 71 -29.17 10.36 -4.38
CA GLN A 71 -29.99 9.26 -3.85
C GLN A 71 -29.39 8.69 -2.55
N PRO A 72 -29.47 9.43 -1.42
CA PRO A 72 -28.78 9.05 -0.18
C PRO A 72 -29.30 7.77 0.48
N PHE A 73 -30.55 7.39 0.19
CA PHE A 73 -31.17 6.16 0.70
C PHE A 73 -31.12 5.00 -0.30
N GLY A 74 -30.55 5.23 -1.49
CA GLY A 74 -30.36 4.21 -2.51
C GLY A 74 -29.21 3.26 -2.16
N THR A 75 -29.20 2.11 -2.81
CA THR A 75 -28.09 1.15 -2.71
C THR A 75 -26.88 1.63 -3.51
N VAL A 76 -25.68 1.17 -3.13
CA VAL A 76 -24.46 1.46 -3.88
C VAL A 76 -24.56 0.95 -5.33
N GLN A 77 -25.25 -0.17 -5.56
CA GLN A 77 -25.43 -0.71 -6.90
C GLN A 77 -26.32 0.20 -7.77
N GLU A 78 -27.38 0.79 -7.21
CA GLU A 78 -28.22 1.76 -7.90
C GLU A 78 -27.41 3.01 -8.28
N ALA A 79 -26.58 3.52 -7.36
CA ALA A 79 -25.70 4.65 -7.64
C ALA A 79 -24.68 4.34 -8.75
N VAL A 80 -24.12 3.12 -8.79
CA VAL A 80 -23.22 2.68 -9.87
C VAL A 80 -23.94 2.62 -11.22
N ASN A 81 -25.17 2.09 -11.23
CA ASN A 81 -26.00 2.01 -12.43
C ASN A 81 -26.34 3.43 -12.93
N ALA A 82 -26.74 4.34 -12.04
CA ALA A 82 -27.03 5.74 -12.35
C ALA A 82 -25.79 6.49 -12.87
N ALA A 83 -24.62 6.23 -12.29
CA ALA A 83 -23.35 6.82 -12.72
C ALA A 83 -22.83 6.26 -14.07
N ASN A 84 -23.45 5.18 -14.56
CA ASN A 84 -23.05 4.43 -15.76
C ASN A 84 -21.56 4.05 -15.73
N VAL A 85 -21.10 3.48 -14.61
CA VAL A 85 -19.71 3.03 -14.41
C VAL A 85 -19.67 1.51 -14.33
N GLN A 86 -18.89 0.87 -15.20
CA GLN A 86 -18.75 -0.60 -15.20
C GLN A 86 -17.76 -1.07 -14.13
N VAL A 87 -18.19 -1.05 -12.86
CA VAL A 87 -17.43 -1.59 -11.74
C VAL A 87 -18.30 -2.41 -10.80
N SER A 88 -17.66 -3.31 -10.05
CA SER A 88 -18.35 -4.03 -8.98
C SER A 88 -18.76 -3.10 -7.85
N GLU A 89 -19.87 -3.42 -7.19
CA GLU A 89 -20.35 -2.71 -5.99
C GLU A 89 -19.26 -2.55 -4.92
N ARG A 90 -18.45 -3.62 -4.69
CA ARG A 90 -17.30 -3.57 -3.78
C ARG A 90 -16.28 -2.50 -4.16
N THR A 91 -16.04 -2.29 -5.46
CA THR A 91 -15.13 -1.25 -5.96
C THR A 91 -15.73 0.11 -5.70
N ALA A 92 -17.02 0.31 -5.99
CA ALA A 92 -17.72 1.56 -5.72
C ALA A 92 -17.74 1.93 -4.24
N ARG A 93 -18.06 0.96 -3.35
CA ARG A 93 -18.00 1.16 -1.90
C ARG A 93 -16.60 1.54 -1.41
N ARG A 94 -15.56 0.95 -2.00
CA ARG A 94 -14.18 1.36 -1.73
C ARG A 94 -13.92 2.81 -2.15
N ARG A 95 -14.54 3.33 -3.22
CA ARG A 95 -14.41 4.74 -3.63
C ARG A 95 -15.09 5.69 -2.67
N LEU A 96 -16.27 5.32 -2.21
CA LEU A 96 -16.99 6.08 -1.21
C LEU A 96 -16.17 6.18 0.09
N ASN A 97 -15.65 5.07 0.60
CA ASN A 97 -14.78 5.06 1.78
C ASN A 97 -13.45 5.82 1.59
N GLU A 98 -12.96 5.94 0.35
CA GLU A 98 -11.76 6.74 0.03
C GLU A 98 -12.08 8.25 0.00
N ALA A 99 -13.36 8.63 -0.12
CA ALA A 99 -13.82 10.01 -0.24
C ALA A 99 -14.24 10.66 1.09
N GLY A 100 -14.59 9.88 2.11
CA GLY A 100 -15.00 10.35 3.44
C GLY A 100 -16.06 9.45 4.05
#